data_AF-A0A2V9HVH7-F1
#
_entry.id   AF-A0A2V9HVH7-F1
#
_cell.length_a   1.000
_cell.length_b   1.000
_cell.length_c   1.000
_cell.angle_alpha   90.00
_cell.angle_beta   90.00
_cell.angle_gamma   90.00
#
_symmetry.space_group_name_H-M   'P 1'
#
loop_
_entity.id
_entity.type
_entity.pdbx_description
1 polymer ?
#
loop_
_entity_poly.entity_id
_entity_poly.type
_entity_poly.pdbx_seq_one_letter_code
_entity_poly.pdbx_strand_id
1 'polypeptide(L)'
;MKKLLALPVVLGLASLLPTTTTPQSRSITIDGAVIDCSRIQELGIDRQANLRAARIRVLCGLESPGEPAAGTGASQTSGEAGPFANVNTITGTETYPSVTQSESMVWSSDGNTIVVNYNDSRTAPGNYSGVSVSTDGGASFSRLGMNQSPFASGHGTNYGDPIVVYNARLSTWFAGDLATGCGGQGIGLWTSSDGSNWSVGACAHNGGDDDRESMWVDNNPTSPFY
;
A
#
# COMPACT_ATOMS: atom_id res chain seq x y z
N MET A 1 -26.14 -70.47 22.36
CA MET A 1 -26.95 -70.36 21.13
C MET A 1 -28.11 -69.39 21.38
N LYS A 2 -27.98 -68.11 21.04
CA LYS A 2 -29.08 -67.14 21.01
C LYS A 2 -28.97 -66.36 19.71
N LYS A 3 -30.01 -66.49 18.87
CA LYS A 3 -30.11 -65.92 17.53
C LYS A 3 -30.34 -64.40 17.62
N LEU A 4 -29.58 -63.65 16.84
CA LEU A 4 -29.83 -62.23 16.57
C LEU A 4 -31.09 -62.08 15.70
N LEU A 5 -31.99 -61.16 16.06
CA LEU A 5 -32.93 -60.53 15.13
C LEU A 5 -32.42 -59.11 14.85
N ALA A 6 -32.18 -58.80 13.58
CA ALA A 6 -31.83 -57.46 13.13
C ALA A 6 -33.11 -56.71 12.70
N LEU A 7 -33.32 -55.52 13.25
CA LEU A 7 -34.30 -54.53 12.77
C LEU A 7 -33.58 -53.58 11.78
N PRO A 8 -34.16 -53.23 10.63
CA PRO A 8 -33.56 -52.23 9.75
C PRO A 8 -33.88 -50.83 10.26
N VAL A 9 -32.85 -50.08 10.63
CA VAL A 9 -32.92 -48.63 10.84
C VAL A 9 -32.79 -47.97 9.47
N VAL A 10 -33.85 -47.30 9.02
CA VAL A 10 -33.81 -46.43 7.84
C VAL A 10 -33.29 -45.07 8.28
N LEU A 11 -31.99 -44.80 8.04
CA LEU A 11 -31.42 -43.46 8.16
C LEU A 11 -31.71 -42.69 6.87
N GLY A 12 -32.58 -41.69 6.93
CA GLY A 12 -32.78 -40.74 5.84
C GLY A 12 -31.57 -39.82 5.72
N LEU A 13 -30.89 -39.85 4.57
CA LEU A 13 -29.91 -38.82 4.20
C LEU A 13 -30.66 -37.53 3.87
N ALA A 14 -30.58 -36.54 4.76
CA ALA A 14 -30.88 -35.16 4.40
C ALA A 14 -29.70 -34.62 3.58
N SER A 15 -29.92 -34.43 2.27
CA SER A 15 -28.97 -33.79 1.37
C SER A 15 -28.77 -32.32 1.75
N LEU A 16 -27.60 -31.99 2.32
CA LEU A 16 -27.10 -30.63 2.44
C LEU A 16 -26.70 -30.14 1.04
N LEU A 17 -27.65 -29.53 0.33
CA LEU A 17 -27.33 -28.76 -0.87
C LEU A 17 -26.68 -27.44 -0.43
N PRO A 18 -25.53 -27.04 -0.98
CA PRO A 18 -25.01 -25.69 -0.80
C PRO A 18 -26.03 -24.71 -1.38
N THR A 19 -26.50 -23.77 -0.57
CA THR A 19 -27.27 -22.62 -1.04
C THR A 19 -26.33 -21.76 -1.87
N THR A 20 -26.30 -22.00 -3.18
CA THR A 20 -25.78 -21.02 -4.13
C THR A 20 -26.74 -19.83 -4.10
N THR A 21 -26.38 -18.79 -3.37
CA THR A 21 -27.02 -17.48 -3.50
C THR A 21 -26.85 -17.06 -4.94
N THR A 22 -27.91 -17.22 -5.73
CA THR A 22 -27.99 -16.68 -7.09
C THR A 22 -27.66 -15.19 -6.99
N PRO A 23 -26.75 -14.64 -7.82
CA PRO A 23 -26.48 -13.21 -7.81
C PRO A 23 -27.80 -12.50 -8.07
N GLN A 24 -28.36 -11.92 -7.03
CA GLN A 24 -29.65 -11.26 -7.10
C GLN A 24 -29.47 -10.09 -8.05
N SER A 25 -30.16 -10.12 -9.19
CA SER A 25 -30.23 -9.03 -10.17
C SER A 25 -30.91 -7.83 -9.52
N ARG A 26 -30.17 -7.16 -8.64
CA ARG A 26 -30.63 -6.04 -7.85
C ARG A 26 -30.03 -4.80 -8.47
N SER A 27 -30.90 -3.87 -8.85
CA SER A 27 -30.47 -2.52 -9.21
C SER A 27 -30.66 -1.59 -8.04
N ILE A 28 -29.72 -0.68 -7.84
CA ILE A 28 -29.79 0.40 -6.84
C ILE A 28 -29.83 1.74 -7.56
N THR A 29 -30.45 2.75 -6.93
CA THR A 29 -30.39 4.13 -7.40
C THR A 29 -29.48 4.93 -6.48
N ILE A 30 -28.44 5.53 -7.05
CA ILE A 30 -27.48 6.38 -6.34
C ILE A 30 -27.19 7.62 -7.17
N ASP A 31 -27.40 8.80 -6.58
CA ASP A 31 -27.13 10.10 -7.19
C ASP A 31 -27.74 10.27 -8.60
N GLY A 32 -28.96 9.75 -8.78
CA GLY A 32 -29.70 9.78 -10.06
C GLY A 32 -29.30 8.70 -11.07
N ALA A 33 -28.28 7.89 -10.79
CA ALA A 33 -27.87 6.76 -11.63
C ALA A 33 -28.44 5.43 -11.15
N VAL A 34 -28.86 4.58 -12.08
CA VAL A 34 -29.24 3.19 -11.80
C VAL A 34 -28.02 2.30 -12.00
N ILE A 35 -27.62 1.57 -10.96
CA ILE A 35 -26.49 0.65 -10.97
C ILE A 35 -27.01 -0.78 -10.82
N ASP A 36 -26.65 -1.65 -11.76
CA ASP A 36 -26.89 -3.09 -11.67
C ASP A 36 -25.77 -3.74 -10.84
N CYS A 37 -26.13 -4.30 -9.68
CA CYS A 37 -25.19 -4.92 -8.77
C CYS A 37 -24.43 -6.10 -9.38
N SER A 38 -24.97 -6.77 -10.42
CA SER A 38 -24.24 -7.86 -11.09
C SER A 38 -23.07 -7.37 -11.94
N ARG A 39 -22.99 -6.08 -12.24
CA ARG A 39 -21.95 -5.48 -13.10
C ARG A 39 -20.82 -4.81 -12.31
N ILE A 40 -20.79 -4.97 -10.98
CA ILE A 40 -19.78 -4.31 -10.13
C ILE A 40 -18.35 -4.60 -10.58
N GLN A 41 -18.03 -5.87 -10.88
CA GLN A 41 -16.70 -6.26 -11.35
C GLN A 41 -16.39 -5.73 -12.76
N GLU A 42 -17.38 -5.76 -13.66
CA GLU A 42 -17.24 -5.23 -15.03
C GLU A 42 -16.97 -3.72 -15.01
N LEU A 43 -17.62 -2.99 -14.10
CA LEU A 43 -17.46 -1.55 -13.92
C LEU A 43 -16.24 -1.19 -13.05
N GLY A 44 -15.49 -2.18 -12.55
CA GLY A 44 -14.33 -1.98 -11.67
C GLY A 44 -14.67 -1.31 -10.34
N ILE A 45 -15.92 -1.37 -9.89
CA ILE A 45 -16.39 -0.72 -8.65
C ILE A 45 -15.82 -1.44 -7.42
N ASP A 46 -15.45 -2.71 -7.55
CA ASP A 46 -14.73 -3.51 -6.55
C ASP A 46 -13.31 -2.97 -6.26
N ARG A 47 -12.71 -2.22 -7.19
CA ARG A 47 -11.31 -1.74 -7.08
C ARG A 47 -11.19 -0.25 -6.73
N GLN A 48 -12.31 0.44 -6.63
CA GLN A 48 -12.34 1.87 -6.37
C GLN A 48 -12.42 2.15 -4.87
N ALA A 49 -11.49 2.96 -4.34
CA ALA A 49 -11.45 3.34 -2.93
C ALA A 49 -12.25 4.63 -2.59
N ASN A 50 -12.94 5.22 -3.56
CA ASN A 50 -13.73 6.43 -3.33
C ASN A 50 -15.05 6.12 -2.60
N LEU A 51 -15.59 7.13 -1.89
CA LEU A 51 -16.81 7.00 -1.07
C LEU A 51 -18.04 6.56 -1.88
N ARG A 52 -18.11 6.93 -3.16
CA ARG A 52 -19.21 6.53 -4.04
C ARG A 52 -19.16 5.04 -4.33
N ALA A 53 -18.00 4.49 -4.64
CA ALA A 53 -17.80 3.06 -4.86
C ALA A 53 -18.11 2.25 -3.59
N ALA A 54 -17.62 2.70 -2.42
CA ALA A 54 -17.94 2.09 -1.14
C ALA A 54 -19.47 2.06 -0.90
N ARG A 55 -20.17 3.19 -1.12
CA ARG A 55 -21.63 3.26 -0.97
C ARG A 55 -22.37 2.31 -1.91
N ILE A 56 -21.90 2.15 -3.15
CA ILE A 56 -22.48 1.18 -4.10
C ILE A 56 -22.30 -0.26 -3.58
N ARG A 57 -21.11 -0.63 -3.10
CA ARG A 57 -20.83 -1.97 -2.57
C ARG A 57 -21.69 -2.29 -1.34
N VAL A 58 -21.87 -1.32 -0.44
CA VAL A 58 -22.79 -1.45 0.70
C VAL A 58 -24.24 -1.67 0.25
N LEU A 59 -24.75 -0.82 -0.66
CA LEU A 59 -26.14 -0.92 -1.13
C LEU A 59 -26.40 -2.21 -1.94
N CYS A 60 -25.39 -2.71 -2.63
CA CYS A 60 -25.41 -3.99 -3.34
C CYS A 60 -25.16 -5.20 -2.42
N GLY A 61 -24.91 -4.98 -1.12
CA GLY A 61 -24.72 -6.05 -0.13
C GLY A 61 -23.37 -6.76 -0.22
N LEU A 62 -22.37 -6.14 -0.86
CA LEU A 62 -21.00 -6.66 -0.94
C LEU A 62 -20.13 -6.23 0.25
N GLU A 63 -20.51 -5.15 0.92
CA GLU A 63 -19.81 -4.62 2.10
C GLU A 63 -20.81 -4.28 3.21
N SER A 64 -20.36 -4.33 4.45
CA SER A 64 -21.16 -3.85 5.58
C SER A 64 -21.06 -2.31 5.67
N PRO A 65 -22.16 -1.60 5.98
CA PRO A 65 -22.08 -0.18 6.28
C PRO A 65 -21.19 0.05 7.50
N GLY A 66 -20.52 1.20 7.56
CA GLY A 66 -19.82 1.62 8.76
C GLY A 66 -20.82 1.88 9.88
N GLU A 67 -20.65 1.20 11.01
CA GLU A 67 -21.44 1.48 12.21
C GLU A 67 -20.83 2.68 12.95
N PRO A 68 -21.60 3.72 13.28
CA PRO A 68 -21.10 4.77 14.17
C PRO A 68 -20.83 4.13 15.54
N ALA A 69 -19.56 4.06 15.93
CA ALA A 69 -19.22 3.70 17.29
C ALA A 69 -19.93 4.68 18.23
N ALA A 70 -20.59 4.16 19.28
CA ALA A 70 -21.13 5.01 20.33
C ALA A 70 -20.02 5.94 20.80
N GLY A 71 -20.24 7.25 20.70
CA GLY A 71 -19.24 8.28 20.92
C GLY A 71 -18.78 8.34 22.38
N THR A 72 -18.01 7.36 22.84
CA THR A 72 -16.88 7.63 23.72
C THR A 72 -15.83 8.21 22.79
N GLY A 73 -15.55 9.51 22.93
CA GLY A 73 -14.63 10.24 22.06
C GLY A 73 -13.48 9.33 21.66
N ALA A 74 -13.30 9.13 20.36
CA ALA A 74 -12.32 8.20 19.83
C ALA A 74 -10.95 8.64 20.33
N SER A 75 -10.53 8.11 21.48
CA SER A 75 -9.20 7.60 21.59
C SER A 75 -9.16 6.58 20.46
N GLN A 76 -8.56 6.97 19.33
CA GLN A 76 -7.92 5.98 18.49
C GLN A 76 -6.88 5.31 19.38
N THR A 77 -7.32 4.41 20.24
CA THR A 77 -6.55 3.21 20.50
C THR A 77 -6.71 2.43 19.22
N SER A 78 -5.94 2.80 18.20
CA SER A 78 -5.54 1.83 17.21
C SER A 78 -5.01 0.66 18.02
N GLY A 79 -5.81 -0.42 18.08
CA GLY A 79 -5.35 -1.72 18.57
C GLY A 79 -4.26 -2.32 17.67
N GLU A 80 -3.55 -1.49 16.90
CA GLU A 80 -2.23 -1.78 16.34
C GLU A 80 -1.12 -1.69 17.39
N ALA A 81 -1.45 -1.35 18.64
CA ALA A 81 -0.62 -1.70 19.78
C ALA A 81 -0.69 -3.24 20.04
N GLY A 82 -0.21 -4.03 19.08
CA GLY A 82 0.53 -5.23 19.47
C GLY A 82 1.77 -4.81 20.29
N PRO A 83 2.66 -5.74 20.69
CA PRO A 83 3.91 -5.39 21.37
C PRO A 83 4.92 -4.67 20.45
N PHE A 84 4.45 -3.83 19.53
CA PHE A 84 5.25 -3.11 18.57
C PHE A 84 5.64 -1.76 19.17
N ALA A 85 6.94 -1.57 19.38
CA ALA A 85 7.47 -0.27 19.72
C ALA A 85 7.47 0.60 18.46
N ASN A 86 7.03 1.86 18.58
CA ASN A 86 7.24 2.84 17.51
C ASN A 86 8.74 3.01 17.29
N VAL A 87 9.20 2.80 16.07
CA VAL A 87 10.60 2.99 15.69
C VAL A 87 10.72 4.27 14.88
N ASN A 88 11.67 5.12 15.26
CA ASN A 88 11.92 6.36 14.55
C ASN A 88 12.70 6.08 13.25
N THR A 89 12.11 6.41 12.11
CA THR A 89 12.75 6.30 10.80
C THR A 89 13.63 7.52 10.48
N ILE A 90 13.43 8.64 11.17
CA ILE A 90 14.16 9.89 10.96
C ILE A 90 15.27 10.00 12.01
N THR A 91 16.43 9.42 11.71
CA THR A 91 17.58 9.42 12.63
C THR A 91 18.59 10.52 12.30
N GLY A 92 19.34 10.96 13.30
CA GLY A 92 20.25 12.10 13.23
C GLY A 92 19.67 13.39 13.83
N THR A 93 20.50 14.43 13.90
CA THR A 93 20.10 15.73 14.44
C THR A 93 19.42 16.56 13.36
N GLU A 94 18.21 17.04 13.66
CA GLU A 94 17.47 18.00 12.84
C GLU A 94 17.64 19.42 13.40
N THR A 95 17.72 20.43 12.51
CA THR A 95 17.88 21.84 12.93
C THR A 95 16.77 22.70 12.33
N TYR A 96 16.01 23.37 13.22
CA TYR A 96 14.96 24.32 12.84
C TYR A 96 15.49 25.43 11.91
N PRO A 97 14.75 25.88 10.87
CA PRO A 97 13.31 25.70 10.65
C PRO A 97 12.89 24.47 9.85
N SER A 98 13.82 23.80 9.18
CA SER A 98 13.50 22.73 8.23
C SER A 98 13.64 21.36 8.88
N VAL A 99 12.62 20.98 9.64
CA VAL A 99 12.60 19.75 10.47
C VAL A 99 11.34 18.90 10.24
N THR A 100 10.66 19.16 9.13
CA THR A 100 9.40 18.50 8.79
C THR A 100 9.68 17.37 7.81
N GLN A 101 9.15 16.20 8.13
CA GLN A 101 9.00 15.08 7.21
C GLN A 101 7.50 14.83 6.99
N SER A 102 7.15 14.36 5.81
CA SER A 102 5.76 14.12 5.43
C SER A 102 5.70 13.12 4.30
N GLU A 103 4.60 12.38 4.19
CA GLU A 103 4.41 11.36 3.16
C GLU A 103 5.48 10.26 3.23
N SER A 104 5.09 9.03 2.94
CA SER A 104 6.05 7.94 2.96
C SER A 104 5.53 6.74 2.20
N MET A 105 6.45 6.03 1.57
CA MET A 105 6.23 4.68 1.10
C MET A 105 7.25 3.75 1.75
N VAL A 106 6.77 2.59 2.21
CA VAL A 106 7.58 1.57 2.87
C VAL A 106 7.48 0.28 2.09
N TRP A 107 8.62 -0.40 1.91
CA TRP A 107 8.65 -1.71 1.30
C TRP A 107 9.73 -2.58 1.95
N SER A 108 9.48 -3.89 1.99
CA SER A 108 10.45 -4.87 2.47
C SER A 108 10.76 -5.90 1.38
N SER A 109 12.04 -6.28 1.25
CA SER A 109 12.45 -7.33 0.34
C SER A 109 12.09 -8.72 0.84
N ASP A 110 12.25 -8.95 2.15
CA ASP A 110 12.31 -10.28 2.76
C ASP A 110 11.87 -10.28 4.24
N GLY A 111 11.33 -9.17 4.74
CA GLY A 111 11.03 -8.96 6.16
C GLY A 111 12.24 -8.56 6.99
N ASN A 112 13.46 -8.52 6.43
CA ASN A 112 14.67 -8.10 7.12
C ASN A 112 15.17 -6.73 6.63
N THR A 113 15.34 -6.57 5.31
CA THR A 113 15.67 -5.26 4.73
C THR A 113 14.38 -4.50 4.46
N ILE A 114 14.26 -3.31 5.05
CA ILE A 114 13.09 -2.44 4.92
C ILE A 114 13.59 -1.06 4.49
N VAL A 115 13.03 -0.52 3.41
CA VAL A 115 13.29 0.83 2.95
C VAL A 115 12.06 1.67 3.15
N VAL A 116 12.25 2.87 3.70
CA VAL A 116 11.22 3.91 3.80
C VAL A 116 11.72 5.12 3.01
N ASN A 117 11.00 5.48 1.95
CA ASN A 117 11.19 6.73 1.22
C ASN A 117 10.15 7.74 1.73
N TYR A 118 10.52 9.02 1.93
CA TYR A 118 9.66 10.04 2.53
C TYR A 118 10.05 11.46 2.09
N ASN A 119 9.12 12.42 2.20
CA ASN A 119 9.51 13.82 2.03
C ASN A 119 10.27 14.29 3.27
N ASP A 120 11.31 15.08 3.04
CA ASP A 120 12.27 15.50 4.04
C ASP A 120 12.77 16.91 3.76
N SER A 121 12.31 17.86 4.56
CA SER A 121 12.58 19.28 4.34
C SER A 121 13.98 19.74 4.76
N ARG A 122 14.83 18.89 5.36
CA ARG A 122 16.14 19.32 5.94
C ARG A 122 17.03 20.17 5.02
N THR A 123 16.93 19.99 3.71
CA THR A 123 17.70 20.71 2.68
C THR A 123 16.81 21.55 1.75
N ALA A 124 15.58 21.82 2.17
CA ALA A 124 14.67 22.72 1.48
C ALA A 124 15.26 24.13 1.32
N PRO A 125 14.95 24.83 0.21
CA PRO A 125 14.08 24.40 -0.88
C PRO A 125 14.80 23.57 -1.97
N GLY A 126 16.06 23.19 -1.76
CA GLY A 126 16.88 22.53 -2.79
C GLY A 126 16.59 21.05 -3.01
N ASN A 127 15.97 20.39 -2.03
CA ASN A 127 15.60 18.98 -2.08
C ASN A 127 14.55 18.69 -0.99
N TYR A 128 13.61 17.81 -1.32
CA TYR A 128 12.60 17.30 -0.39
C TYR A 128 12.63 15.79 -0.25
N SER A 129 13.67 15.09 -0.71
CA SER A 129 13.78 13.63 -0.52
C SER A 129 14.48 13.24 0.78
N GLY A 130 14.03 12.12 1.36
CA GLY A 130 14.70 11.41 2.44
C GLY A 130 14.42 9.91 2.33
N VAL A 131 15.42 9.11 2.68
CA VAL A 131 15.29 7.64 2.68
C VAL A 131 16.00 7.05 3.88
N SER A 132 15.37 6.06 4.49
CA SER A 132 15.92 5.32 5.62
C SER A 132 15.83 3.83 5.36
N VAL A 133 16.82 3.09 5.86
CA VAL A 133 16.90 1.64 5.72
C VAL A 133 17.00 0.97 7.08
N SER A 134 16.31 -0.15 7.23
CA SER A 134 16.54 -1.13 8.29
C SER A 134 17.11 -2.39 7.66
N THR A 135 18.04 -3.03 8.36
CA THR A 135 18.61 -4.34 8.01
C THR A 135 18.41 -5.36 9.13
N ASP A 136 17.53 -5.04 10.08
CA ASP A 136 17.24 -5.81 11.29
C ASP A 136 15.73 -6.05 11.47
N GLY A 137 14.98 -6.11 10.36
CA GLY A 137 13.55 -6.37 10.35
C GLY A 137 12.70 -5.25 10.94
N GLY A 138 13.20 -4.02 10.86
CA GLY A 138 12.52 -2.83 11.35
C GLY A 138 12.76 -2.52 12.82
N ALA A 139 13.70 -3.21 13.50
CA ALA A 139 14.03 -2.91 14.89
C ALA A 139 14.75 -1.56 15.04
N SER A 140 15.55 -1.16 14.05
CA SER A 140 16.16 0.16 13.96
C SER A 140 16.29 0.65 12.52
N PHE A 141 16.37 1.96 12.32
CA PHE A 141 16.52 2.58 11.01
C PHE A 141 17.71 3.53 10.95
N SER A 142 18.43 3.48 9.84
CA SER A 142 19.49 4.43 9.49
C SER A 142 19.00 5.33 8.36
N ARG A 143 18.91 6.63 8.63
CA ARG A 143 18.65 7.64 7.59
C ARG A 143 19.87 7.77 6.70
N LEU A 144 19.67 7.57 5.40
CA LEU A 144 20.75 7.61 4.43
C LEU A 144 21.12 9.07 4.11
N GLY A 145 22.42 9.27 3.92
CA GLY A 145 23.00 10.58 3.62
C GLY A 145 22.71 11.60 4.71
N MET A 146 23.51 11.61 5.79
CA MET A 146 23.26 12.44 6.98
C MET A 146 23.03 13.93 6.66
N ASN A 147 23.75 14.49 5.68
CA ASN A 147 23.61 15.89 5.29
C ASN A 147 22.68 16.12 4.09
N GLN A 148 22.49 15.09 3.24
CA GLN A 148 21.70 15.18 2.03
C GLN A 148 21.33 13.78 1.55
N SER A 149 20.07 13.59 1.18
CA SER A 149 19.56 12.33 0.64
C SER A 149 20.30 11.90 -0.64
N PRO A 150 20.47 10.58 -0.87
CA PRO A 150 20.99 10.08 -2.15
C PRO A 150 20.13 10.50 -3.36
N PHE A 151 18.83 10.75 -3.17
CA PHE A 151 17.90 11.16 -4.25
C PHE A 151 17.93 12.67 -4.54
N ALA A 152 18.78 13.41 -3.84
CA ALA A 152 19.05 14.82 -4.13
C ALA A 152 20.04 15.01 -5.31
N SER A 153 20.36 13.94 -6.04
CA SER A 153 21.28 13.95 -7.17
C SER A 153 20.77 13.06 -8.31
N GLY A 154 21.16 13.38 -9.54
CA GLY A 154 20.78 12.62 -10.74
C GLY A 154 19.65 13.24 -11.56
N HIS A 155 18.60 13.72 -10.89
CA HIS A 155 17.39 14.24 -11.55
C HIS A 155 17.09 15.71 -11.22
N GLY A 156 18.11 16.50 -10.85
CA GLY A 156 17.93 17.92 -10.55
C GLY A 156 17.38 18.17 -9.14
N THR A 157 16.49 19.16 -9.00
CA THR A 157 15.81 19.46 -7.74
C THR A 157 14.69 18.44 -7.53
N ASN A 158 14.71 17.79 -6.37
CA ASN A 158 13.73 16.81 -5.98
C ASN A 158 12.61 17.48 -5.16
N TYR A 159 11.36 17.19 -5.51
CA TYR A 159 10.14 17.78 -4.95
C TYR A 159 9.39 16.85 -3.98
N GLY A 160 9.84 15.61 -3.80
CA GLY A 160 9.17 14.63 -2.93
C GLY A 160 8.24 13.70 -3.71
N ASP A 161 7.14 13.29 -3.06
CA ASP A 161 6.14 12.31 -3.53
C ASP A 161 6.74 10.89 -3.64
N PRO A 162 7.03 10.28 -2.48
CA PRO A 162 7.96 9.18 -2.39
C PRO A 162 7.32 7.86 -2.81
N ILE A 163 7.95 7.17 -3.75
CA ILE A 163 7.64 5.78 -4.10
C ILE A 163 8.85 4.87 -3.90
N VAL A 164 8.62 3.63 -3.45
CA VAL A 164 9.65 2.59 -3.33
C VAL A 164 9.06 1.19 -3.40
N VAL A 165 9.69 0.30 -4.16
CA VAL A 165 9.41 -1.14 -4.18
C VAL A 165 10.68 -1.96 -4.30
N TYR A 166 10.63 -3.21 -3.88
CA TYR A 166 11.66 -4.21 -4.17
C TYR A 166 11.15 -5.22 -5.19
N ASN A 167 11.82 -5.37 -6.33
CA ASN A 167 11.51 -6.41 -7.30
C ASN A 167 12.36 -7.66 -7.01
N ALA A 168 11.70 -8.73 -6.56
CA ALA A 168 12.38 -9.97 -6.17
C ALA A 168 13.00 -10.73 -7.36
N ARG A 169 12.43 -10.61 -8.56
CA ARG A 169 12.97 -11.26 -9.77
C ARG A 169 14.24 -10.60 -10.28
N LEU A 170 14.32 -9.28 -10.12
CA LEU A 170 15.51 -8.50 -10.48
C LEU A 170 16.50 -8.35 -9.33
N SER A 171 16.13 -8.81 -8.12
CA SER A 171 16.87 -8.56 -6.88
C SER A 171 17.25 -7.08 -6.71
N THR A 172 16.33 -6.18 -7.04
CA THR A 172 16.61 -4.74 -7.19
C THR A 172 15.51 -3.91 -6.55
N TRP A 173 15.91 -2.93 -5.75
CA TRP A 173 15.07 -1.84 -5.27
C TRP A 173 14.91 -0.77 -6.33
N PHE A 174 13.70 -0.26 -6.45
CA PHE A 174 13.36 0.91 -7.25
C PHE A 174 12.72 1.93 -6.32
N ALA A 175 13.23 3.15 -6.32
CA ALA A 175 12.63 4.29 -5.65
C ALA A 175 12.46 5.42 -6.65
N GLY A 176 11.53 6.31 -6.38
CA GLY A 176 11.29 7.47 -7.22
C GLY A 176 10.61 8.57 -6.45
N ASP A 177 10.81 9.78 -6.96
CA ASP A 177 10.27 11.05 -6.47
C ASP A 177 10.06 11.96 -7.69
N LEU A 178 9.25 13.00 -7.52
CA LEU A 178 9.14 14.10 -8.47
C LEU A 178 10.43 14.91 -8.52
N ALA A 179 10.89 15.22 -9.73
CA ALA A 179 12.15 15.90 -9.94
C ALA A 179 12.17 16.77 -11.21
N THR A 180 12.94 17.87 -11.16
CA THR A 180 12.99 18.83 -12.27
C THR A 180 13.67 18.29 -13.53
N GLY A 181 14.61 17.36 -13.38
CA GLY A 181 15.36 16.75 -14.46
C GLY A 181 14.51 15.85 -15.38
N CYS A 182 13.30 15.50 -14.95
CA CYS A 182 12.36 14.67 -15.68
C CYS A 182 11.21 15.50 -16.27
N GLY A 183 11.52 16.63 -16.92
CA GLY A 183 10.54 17.46 -17.62
C GLY A 183 9.99 18.67 -16.85
N GLY A 184 10.51 18.94 -15.65
CA GLY A 184 10.14 20.09 -14.81
C GLY A 184 9.51 19.66 -13.47
N GLN A 185 8.62 18.67 -13.50
CA GLN A 185 8.05 17.98 -12.34
C GLN A 185 7.58 16.62 -12.86
N GLY A 186 8.55 15.76 -13.13
CA GLY A 186 8.26 14.39 -13.54
C GLY A 186 9.00 13.37 -12.69
N ILE A 187 8.72 12.10 -12.91
CA ILE A 187 9.12 11.03 -11.98
C ILE A 187 10.54 10.55 -12.30
N GLY A 188 11.51 10.90 -11.45
CA GLY A 188 12.86 10.37 -11.51
C GLY A 188 12.97 9.07 -10.72
N LEU A 189 13.67 8.06 -11.25
CA LEU A 189 13.93 6.82 -10.53
C LEU A 189 15.39 6.69 -10.09
N TRP A 190 15.59 5.96 -8.99
CA TRP A 190 16.86 5.45 -8.50
C TRP A 190 16.75 3.94 -8.25
N THR A 191 17.88 3.25 -8.33
CA THR A 191 17.94 1.81 -8.06
C THR A 191 18.98 1.46 -7.02
N SER A 192 18.77 0.35 -6.32
CA SER A 192 19.71 -0.19 -5.34
C SER A 192 19.66 -1.70 -5.29
N SER A 193 20.79 -2.36 -5.06
CA SER A 193 20.83 -3.81 -4.81
C SER A 193 20.62 -4.17 -3.34
N ASP A 194 20.75 -3.22 -2.42
CA ASP A 194 20.80 -3.46 -0.97
C ASP A 194 19.92 -2.51 -0.14
N GLY A 195 19.22 -1.58 -0.79
CA GLY A 195 18.38 -0.57 -0.14
C GLY A 195 19.15 0.57 0.53
N SER A 196 20.49 0.52 0.54
CA SER A 196 21.37 1.46 1.22
C SER A 196 22.20 2.30 0.26
N ASN A 197 22.67 1.69 -0.83
CA ASN A 197 23.50 2.31 -1.85
C ASN A 197 22.67 2.49 -3.13
N TRP A 198 22.43 3.75 -3.49
CA TRP A 198 21.51 4.10 -4.57
C TRP A 198 22.26 4.67 -5.77
N SER A 199 21.83 4.28 -6.96
CA SER A 199 22.30 4.79 -8.25
C SER A 199 21.16 5.48 -8.99
N VAL A 200 21.50 6.50 -9.77
CA VAL A 200 20.53 7.22 -10.61
C VAL A 200 20.00 6.26 -11.69
N GLY A 201 18.67 6.15 -11.77
CA GLY A 201 17.95 5.41 -12.79
C GLY A 201 17.42 6.32 -13.90
N ALA A 202 16.47 5.82 -14.68
CA ALA A 202 15.78 6.59 -15.72
C ALA A 202 14.68 7.48 -15.14
N CYS A 203 14.18 8.44 -15.92
CA CYS A 203 12.87 9.03 -15.65
C CYS A 203 11.78 8.00 -16.02
N ALA A 204 10.88 7.69 -15.08
CA ALA A 204 9.70 6.87 -15.35
C ALA A 204 8.69 7.63 -16.21
N HIS A 205 8.62 8.95 -16.02
CA HIS A 205 7.79 9.85 -16.80
C HIS A 205 8.50 11.19 -16.98
N ASN A 206 8.33 11.82 -18.15
CA ASN A 206 8.83 13.16 -18.42
C ASN A 206 7.64 14.12 -18.50
N GLY A 207 7.46 14.95 -17.48
CA GLY A 207 6.27 15.78 -17.29
C GLY A 207 6.54 17.02 -16.43
N GLY A 208 5.53 17.90 -16.34
CA GLY A 208 5.61 19.16 -15.60
C GLY A 208 4.50 19.37 -14.57
N ASP A 209 3.58 18.40 -14.45
CA ASP A 209 2.38 18.47 -13.60
C ASP A 209 2.10 17.10 -12.94
N ASP A 210 3.13 16.28 -12.73
CA ASP A 210 2.98 15.00 -12.03
C ASP A 210 2.79 15.25 -10.51
N ASP A 211 1.91 14.48 -9.89
CA ASP A 211 1.57 14.56 -8.46
C ASP A 211 1.01 13.21 -8.00
N ARG A 212 1.37 12.79 -6.79
CA ARG A 212 0.86 11.56 -6.15
C ARG A 212 1.04 10.29 -6.96
N GLU A 213 2.24 10.02 -7.45
CA GLU A 213 2.55 8.76 -8.12
C GLU A 213 2.44 7.54 -7.20
N SER A 214 2.29 6.37 -7.81
CA SER A 214 2.27 5.10 -7.09
C SER A 214 3.08 4.06 -7.85
N MET A 215 3.68 3.13 -7.11
CA MET A 215 4.45 2.03 -7.66
C MET A 215 4.05 0.71 -7.01
N TRP A 216 4.07 -0.37 -7.79
CA TRP A 216 3.78 -1.71 -7.31
C TRP A 216 4.61 -2.73 -8.07
N VAL A 217 4.89 -3.86 -7.42
CA VAL A 217 5.53 -5.02 -8.03
C VAL A 217 4.87 -6.29 -7.55
N ASP A 218 4.65 -7.21 -8.47
CA ASP A 218 4.15 -8.55 -8.15
C ASP A 218 5.31 -9.46 -7.77
N ASN A 219 5.52 -9.64 -6.46
CA ASN A 219 6.51 -10.56 -5.93
C ASN A 219 5.92 -11.93 -5.55
N ASN A 220 4.69 -12.24 -5.97
CA ASN A 220 4.10 -13.54 -5.66
C ASN A 220 4.67 -14.61 -6.61
N PRO A 221 5.43 -15.61 -6.12
CA PRO A 221 6.03 -16.63 -6.99
C PRO A 221 5.00 -17.50 -7.73
N THR A 222 3.73 -17.50 -7.29
CA THR A 222 2.64 -18.21 -7.97
C THR A 222 1.94 -17.37 -9.03
N SER A 223 2.27 -16.09 -9.15
CA SER A 223 1.69 -15.24 -10.18
C SER A 223 2.25 -15.63 -11.56
N PRO A 224 1.41 -15.70 -12.61
CA PRO A 224 1.91 -15.87 -13.98
C PRO A 224 2.69 -14.64 -14.47
N PHE A 225 2.71 -13.54 -13.70
CA PHE A 225 3.38 -12.28 -14.04
C PHE A 225 4.60 -11.98 -13.14
N TYR A 226 5.06 -12.96 -12.35
CA TYR A 226 6.30 -12.86 -11.56
C TYR A 226 7.54 -12.74 -12.44
#